data_AF-A0A392T1L5-F1
#
_entry.id   AF-A0A392T1L5-F1
#
_cell.length_a   1.000
_cell.length_b   1.000
_cell.length_c   1.000
_cell.angle_alpha   90.00
_cell.angle_beta   90.00
_cell.angle_gamma   90.00
#
_symmetry.space_group_name_H-M   'P 1'
#
loop_
_entity.id
_entity.type
_entity.pdbx_description
1 polymer ?
#
loop_
_entity_poly.entity_id
_entity_poly.type
_entity_poly.pdbx_seq_one_letter_code
_entity_poly.pdbx_strand_id
1 'polypeptide(L)'
;PNVKDNPLPDHNGPAVNQIGSFEELIKDATKIKTPLAVIRENLISFDQFQDMHPQCKVCDENPDHCVKMKECLQKLMDQGLVQIGYAKEEAMVSM
;
A
#
# COMPACT_ATOMS: atom_id res chain seq x y z
N PRO A 1 -34.70 23.32 36.63
CA PRO A 1 -33.98 23.48 35.34
C PRO A 1 -33.78 22.10 34.68
N ASN A 2 -34.46 21.89 33.55
CA ASN A 2 -34.80 20.60 32.94
C ASN A 2 -33.62 19.89 32.25
N VAL A 3 -33.49 18.57 32.47
CA VAL A 3 -32.52 17.67 31.80
C VAL A 3 -33.21 16.56 30.99
N LYS A 4 -34.50 16.72 30.65
CA LYS A 4 -35.34 15.64 30.11
C LYS A 4 -35.53 15.63 28.58
N ASP A 5 -34.84 16.49 27.83
CA ASP A 5 -35.09 16.65 26.39
C ASP A 5 -33.80 16.73 25.54
N ASN A 6 -32.83 15.86 25.81
CA ASN A 6 -31.75 15.60 24.86
C ASN A 6 -31.65 14.09 24.59
N PRO A 7 -32.64 13.50 23.90
CA PRO A 7 -32.46 12.15 23.37
C PRO A 7 -31.26 12.19 22.42
N LEU A 8 -30.17 11.50 22.80
CA LEU A 8 -29.05 11.30 21.90
C LEU A 8 -29.59 10.67 20.60
N PRO A 9 -29.18 11.15 19.42
CA PRO A 9 -29.63 10.55 18.17
C PRO A 9 -29.24 9.08 18.15
N ASP A 10 -30.23 8.24 17.90
CA ASP A 10 -30.10 6.80 17.70
C ASP A 10 -29.04 6.54 16.62
N HIS A 11 -27.93 5.89 16.99
CA HIS A 11 -26.86 5.55 16.07
C HIS A 11 -27.24 4.30 15.24
N ASN A 12 -28.36 4.35 14.53
CA ASN A 12 -28.72 3.40 13.46
C ASN A 12 -28.32 3.93 12.07
N GLY A 13 -27.21 4.66 12.00
CA GLY A 13 -26.57 4.98 10.72
C GLY A 13 -25.83 3.74 10.21
N PRO A 14 -25.95 3.36 8.93
CA PRO A 14 -25.10 2.32 8.36
C PRO A 14 -23.65 2.72 8.65
N ALA A 15 -22.82 1.77 9.08
CA ALA A 15 -21.43 2.00 9.44
C ALA A 15 -20.73 2.79 8.32
N VAL A 16 -20.64 4.10 8.51
CA VAL A 16 -19.98 5.05 7.61
C VAL A 16 -18.48 4.91 7.81
N ASN A 17 -17.97 3.78 7.34
CA ASN A 17 -16.57 3.52 7.00
C ASN A 17 -16.52 2.32 6.04
N GLN A 18 -17.43 2.28 5.07
CA GLN A 18 -17.22 1.44 3.89
C GLN A 18 -16.26 2.20 2.98
N ILE A 19 -14.96 2.03 3.24
CA ILE A 19 -13.91 2.49 2.34
C ILE A 19 -13.99 1.57 1.12
N GLY A 20 -14.82 1.96 0.17
CA GLY A 20 -15.03 1.28 -1.10
C GLY A 20 -13.84 1.49 -2.02
N SER A 21 -12.80 0.71 -1.80
CA SER A 21 -11.84 0.33 -2.83
C SER A 21 -11.26 -1.01 -2.40
N PHE A 22 -11.75 -2.09 -3.00
CA PHE A 22 -11.30 -3.46 -2.76
C PHE A 22 -9.94 -3.70 -3.43
N GLU A 23 -9.00 -2.78 -3.23
CA GLU A 23 -7.60 -2.95 -3.59
C GLU A 23 -7.00 -3.87 -2.54
N GLU A 24 -6.58 -5.05 -2.96
CA GLU A 24 -5.93 -5.98 -2.05
C GLU A 24 -4.51 -5.45 -1.78
N LEU A 25 -4.40 -4.66 -0.72
CA LEU A 25 -3.13 -4.10 -0.28
C LEU A 25 -2.21 -5.23 0.15
N ILE A 26 -1.09 -5.33 -0.55
CA ILE A 26 -0.04 -6.28 -0.23
C ILE A 26 0.66 -5.77 1.01
N LYS A 27 0.78 -6.62 2.02
CA LYS A 27 1.55 -6.33 3.25
C LYS A 27 2.97 -6.89 3.20
N ASP A 28 3.24 -7.78 2.25
CA ASP A 28 4.47 -8.55 2.16
C ASP A 28 5.12 -8.37 0.79
N ALA A 29 6.34 -7.84 0.77
CA ALA A 29 7.09 -7.58 -0.44
C ALA A 29 7.35 -8.84 -1.29
N THR A 30 7.33 -10.05 -0.68
CA THR A 30 7.47 -11.32 -1.40
C THR A 30 6.23 -11.71 -2.20
N LYS A 31 5.05 -11.18 -1.84
CA LYS A 31 3.78 -11.40 -2.56
C LYS A 31 3.60 -10.46 -3.74
N ILE A 32 4.56 -9.56 -3.97
CA ILE A 32 4.54 -8.67 -5.11
C ILE A 32 4.87 -9.47 -6.36
N LYS A 33 3.90 -9.52 -7.28
CA LYS A 33 3.99 -10.10 -8.62
C LYS A 33 4.66 -9.14 -9.60
N THR A 34 4.57 -7.83 -9.37
CA THR A 34 5.25 -6.83 -10.18
C THR A 34 6.78 -7.01 -10.10
N PRO A 35 7.51 -6.99 -11.23
CA PRO A 35 8.96 -7.10 -11.22
C PRO A 35 9.62 -6.01 -10.38
N LEU A 36 10.68 -6.34 -9.66
CA LEU A 36 11.38 -5.37 -8.82
C LEU A 36 12.05 -4.27 -9.65
N ALA A 37 12.38 -4.56 -10.92
CA ALA A 37 12.85 -3.56 -11.88
C ALA A 37 11.87 -2.38 -12.00
N VAL A 38 10.59 -2.69 -12.23
CA VAL A 38 9.53 -1.68 -12.43
C VAL A 38 9.31 -0.87 -11.16
N ILE A 39 9.31 -1.55 -10.01
CA ILE A 39 9.18 -0.89 -8.70
C ILE A 39 10.39 0.01 -8.46
N ARG A 40 11.60 -0.44 -8.79
CA ARG A 40 12.83 0.35 -8.69
C ARG A 40 12.75 1.63 -9.48
N GLU A 41 12.29 1.58 -10.73
CA GLU A 41 12.19 2.78 -11.57
C GLU A 41 11.23 3.83 -10.98
N ASN A 42 10.17 3.37 -10.31
CA ASN A 42 9.28 4.27 -9.58
C ASN A 42 9.96 4.79 -8.30
N LEU A 43 10.60 3.91 -7.52
CA LEU A 43 11.18 4.26 -6.22
C LEU A 43 12.49 5.05 -6.29
N ILE A 44 13.30 4.87 -7.34
CA ILE A 44 14.57 5.59 -7.49
C ILE A 44 14.37 7.10 -7.61
N SER A 45 13.18 7.54 -7.99
CA SER A 45 12.79 8.96 -8.00
C SER A 45 12.54 9.53 -6.60
N PHE A 46 12.50 8.70 -5.56
CA PHE A 46 12.29 9.12 -4.17
C PHE A 46 13.61 9.09 -3.41
N ASP A 47 14.02 10.22 -2.83
CA ASP A 47 15.26 10.34 -2.05
C ASP A 47 15.30 9.34 -0.88
N GLN A 48 14.17 9.10 -0.22
CA GLN A 48 14.05 8.14 0.90
C GLN A 48 14.48 6.73 0.50
N PHE A 49 14.15 6.32 -0.74
CA PHE A 49 14.58 5.03 -1.25
C PHE A 49 16.08 5.04 -1.57
N GLN A 50 16.63 6.14 -2.11
CA GLN A 50 18.06 6.26 -2.35
C GLN A 50 18.88 6.24 -1.05
N ASP A 51 18.38 6.86 0.02
CA ASP A 51 19.03 6.85 1.34
C ASP A 51 19.06 5.44 1.95
N MET A 52 17.99 4.66 1.76
CA MET A 52 17.88 3.30 2.27
C MET A 52 18.62 2.27 1.40
N HIS A 53 18.64 2.49 0.09
CA HIS A 53 19.21 1.57 -0.88
C HIS A 53 20.14 2.28 -1.91
N PRO A 54 21.22 2.91 -1.44
CA PRO A 54 22.10 3.69 -2.32
C PRO A 54 22.88 2.78 -3.26
N GLN A 55 22.88 3.14 -4.56
CA GLN A 55 23.67 2.54 -5.64
C GLN A 55 23.99 1.05 -5.46
N CYS A 56 22.94 0.22 -5.50
CA CYS A 56 23.12 -1.22 -5.40
C CYS A 56 23.53 -1.83 -6.74
N LYS A 57 24.77 -2.32 -6.82
CA LYS A 57 25.28 -3.05 -8.00
C LYS A 57 24.40 -4.23 -8.40
N VAL A 58 23.85 -4.95 -7.43
CA VAL A 58 22.93 -6.07 -7.71
C VAL A 58 21.67 -5.57 -8.39
N CYS A 59 21.14 -4.41 -8.00
CA CYS A 59 20.02 -3.82 -8.71
C CYS A 59 20.36 -3.38 -10.13
N ASP A 60 21.60 -2.97 -10.39
CA ASP A 60 22.06 -2.59 -11.72
C ASP A 60 22.27 -3.78 -12.65
N GLU A 61 22.71 -4.93 -12.11
CA GLU A 61 22.87 -6.17 -12.87
C GLU A 61 21.56 -6.96 -13.01
N ASN A 62 20.84 -7.14 -11.91
CA ASN A 62 19.57 -7.87 -11.85
C ASN A 62 18.72 -7.43 -10.64
N PRO A 63 17.82 -6.44 -10.81
CA PRO A 63 16.99 -5.92 -9.73
C PRO A 63 16.03 -6.95 -9.14
N ASP A 64 15.56 -7.92 -9.94
CA ASP A 64 14.67 -8.99 -9.47
C ASP A 64 15.34 -9.97 -8.50
N HIS A 65 16.66 -10.09 -8.55
CA HIS A 65 17.44 -10.92 -7.63
C HIS A 65 18.02 -10.15 -6.44
N CYS A 66 17.76 -8.84 -6.32
CA CYS A 66 18.24 -8.08 -5.19
C CYS A 66 17.38 -8.37 -3.94
N VAL A 67 17.89 -9.20 -3.02
CA VAL A 67 17.22 -9.47 -1.74
C VAL A 67 17.08 -8.21 -0.90
N LYS A 68 18.13 -7.38 -0.86
CA LYS A 68 18.15 -6.11 -0.14
C LYS A 68 17.09 -5.13 -0.65
N MET A 69 16.75 -5.20 -1.93
CA MET A 69 15.69 -4.40 -2.54
C MET A 69 14.33 -4.78 -1.95
N LYS A 70 14.03 -6.08 -1.83
CA LYS A 70 12.81 -6.55 -1.17
C LYS A 70 12.75 -6.15 0.29
N GLU A 71 13.87 -6.23 1.01
CA GLU A 71 13.94 -5.81 2.41
C GLU A 71 13.72 -4.30 2.58
N CYS A 72 14.32 -3.47 1.72
CA CYS A 72 14.08 -2.02 1.74
C CYS A 72 12.63 -1.70 1.40
N LEU A 73 12.07 -2.37 0.39
CA LEU A 73 10.68 -2.22 0.00
C LEU A 73 9.73 -2.60 1.15
N GLN A 74 9.98 -3.72 1.83
CA GLN A 74 9.20 -4.12 3.01
C GLN A 74 9.27 -3.05 4.10
N LYS A 75 10.45 -2.50 4.40
CA LYS A 75 10.58 -1.42 5.39
C LYS A 75 9.79 -0.17 4.99
N LEU A 76 9.84 0.22 3.72
CA LEU A 76 9.05 1.35 3.22
C LEU A 76 7.55 1.10 3.35
N MET A 77 7.11 -0.14 3.14
CA MET A 77 5.73 -0.57 3.34
C MET A 77 5.33 -0.57 4.82
N ASP A 78 6.20 -1.07 5.70
CA ASP A 78 5.98 -1.10 7.15
C ASP A 78 5.94 0.32 7.74
N GLN A 79 6.72 1.25 7.18
CA GLN A 79 6.70 2.67 7.51
C GLN A 79 5.49 3.42 6.91
N GLY A 80 4.76 2.80 5.99
CA GLY A 80 3.65 3.43 5.27
C GLY A 80 4.08 4.47 4.24
N LEU A 81 5.36 4.48 3.84
CA LEU A 81 5.89 5.37 2.80
C LEU A 81 5.56 4.86 1.38
N VAL A 82 5.44 3.53 1.24
CA VAL A 82 5.07 2.87 -0.02
C VAL A 82 3.92 1.93 0.24
N GLN A 83 2.91 1.95 -0.61
CA GLN A 83 1.81 1.00 -0.55
C GLN A 83 1.60 0.39 -1.94
N ILE A 84 1.54 -0.93 -1.99
CA ILE A 84 1.35 -1.66 -3.24
C ILE A 84 0.05 -2.44 -3.11
N GLY A 85 -0.90 -2.12 -3.98
CA GLY A 85 -2.16 -2.84 -4.12
C GLY A 85 -2.32 -3.35 -5.54
N TYR A 86 -2.99 -4.47 -5.71
CA TYR A 86 -3.55 -4.83 -7.00
C TYR A 86 -4.99 -4.36 -7.04
N ALA A 87 -5.32 -3.55 -8.04
CA ALA A 87 -6.70 -3.36 -8.41
C ALA A 87 -7.28 -4.74 -8.77
N LYS A 88 -8.31 -5.16 -8.04
CA LYS A 88 -9.15 -6.23 -8.55
C LYS A 88 -9.99 -5.58 -9.64
N GLU A 89 -9.87 -6.09 -10.87
CA GLU A 89 -10.85 -5.77 -11.91
C GLU A 89 -12.22 -5.99 -11.26
N GLU A 90 -12.96 -4.91 -11.08
CA GLU A 90 -14.37 -5.01 -10.76
C GLU A 90 -14.94 -5.92 -11.84
N ALA A 91 -15.33 -7.14 -11.45
CA ALA A 91 -16.19 -7.95 -12.29
C ALA A 91 -17.39 -7.05 -12.54
N MET A 92 -17.41 -6.44 -13.72
CA MET A 92 -18.49 -5.66 -14.26
C MET A 92 -19.69 -6.61 -14.24
N VAL A 93 -20.42 -6.58 -13.12
CA VAL A 93 -21.77 -7.12 -13.02
C VAL A 93 -22.56 -6.20 -13.92
N SER A 94 -22.59 -6.58 -15.19
CA SER A 94 -23.55 -6.05 -16.15
C SER A 94 -24.92 -6.40 -15.58
N MET A 95 -25.60 -5.38 -15.05
CA MET A 95 -27.01 -5.42 -14.68
C MET A 95 -27.88 -5.51 -15.93
#